data_AF-J3BU38-F1
#
_entry.id   AF-J3BU38-F1
#
_cell.length_a   1.000
_cell.length_b   1.000
_cell.length_c   1.000
_cell.angle_alpha   90.00
_cell.angle_beta   90.00
_cell.angle_gamma   90.00
#
_symmetry.space_group_name_H-M   'P 1'
#
loop_
_entity.id
_entity.type
_entity.pdbx_description
1 polymer ?
#
loop_
_entity_poly.entity_id
_entity_poly.type
_entity_poly.pdbx_seq_one_letter_code
_entity_poly.pdbx_strand_id
1 'polypeptide(L)'
;MFGFFKRKKHAPFSPEVQLLWAEVEKFRIRYRGNEASDEKAFDTIEHEIFRRLTTQGTFAIDLILKSGWSAADATSMMIAEYVSAEILSGQMHSAHGILNDMGKAYLKLFKVCTERMISSGRMPAGEGHDGIRAFEEEIAAIG
;
A
#
# COMPACT_ATOMS: atom_id res chain seq x y z
N MET A 1 11.92 -18.23 -30.98
CA MET A 1 11.89 -19.06 -29.76
C MET A 1 12.07 -18.12 -28.57
N PHE A 2 10.98 -17.60 -28.01
CA PHE A 2 11.00 -16.59 -26.94
C PHE A 2 10.94 -17.28 -25.57
N GLY A 3 12.09 -17.41 -24.91
CA GLY A 3 12.18 -17.80 -23.51
C GLY A 3 12.10 -16.56 -22.63
N PHE A 4 10.89 -16.13 -22.27
CA PHE A 4 10.69 -15.13 -21.22
C PHE A 4 9.62 -15.63 -20.24
N PHE A 5 9.97 -15.55 -18.95
CA PHE A 5 9.17 -15.94 -17.79
C PHE A 5 9.07 -17.45 -17.53
N LYS A 6 10.19 -18.05 -17.08
CA LYS A 6 10.10 -19.07 -16.03
C LYS A 6 9.51 -18.40 -14.78
N ARG A 7 8.18 -18.27 -14.72
CA ARG A 7 7.48 -18.02 -13.47
C ARG A 7 7.93 -19.15 -12.54
N LYS A 8 8.62 -18.82 -11.46
CA LYS A 8 8.69 -19.72 -10.31
C LYS A 8 7.24 -20.12 -10.07
N LYS A 9 6.93 -21.42 -10.20
CA LYS A 9 5.61 -21.94 -9.83
C LYS A 9 5.50 -21.69 -8.34
N HIS A 10 4.99 -20.53 -7.97
CA HIS A 10 4.46 -20.31 -6.64
C HIS A 10 3.45 -21.44 -6.41
N ALA A 11 3.45 -22.01 -5.19
CA ALA A 11 2.43 -22.94 -4.73
C ALA A 11 1.01 -22.42 -5.11
N PRO A 12 -0.04 -23.27 -5.18
CA PRO A 12 -1.29 -22.98 -5.89
C PRO A 12 -2.07 -21.85 -5.18
N PHE A 13 -1.62 -20.62 -5.35
CA PHE A 13 -2.31 -19.43 -4.93
C PHE A 13 -3.52 -19.26 -5.81
N SER A 14 -4.61 -18.83 -5.19
CA SER A 14 -5.83 -18.54 -5.93
C SER A 14 -5.55 -17.45 -6.99
N PRO A 15 -6.27 -17.44 -8.12
CA PRO A 15 -6.10 -16.43 -9.16
C PRO A 15 -6.17 -14.99 -8.61
N GLU A 16 -6.98 -14.75 -7.58
CA GLU A 16 -7.16 -13.46 -6.92
C GLU A 16 -5.89 -13.01 -6.19
N VAL A 17 -5.23 -13.92 -5.47
CA VAL A 17 -3.93 -13.64 -4.82
C VAL A 17 -2.86 -13.31 -5.87
N GLN A 18 -2.84 -14.05 -6.99
CA GLN A 18 -1.89 -13.77 -8.08
C GLN A 18 -2.16 -12.42 -8.75
N LEU A 19 -3.43 -12.04 -8.91
CA LEU A 19 -3.84 -10.76 -9.48
C LEU A 19 -3.43 -9.59 -8.57
N LEU A 20 -3.70 -9.68 -7.26
CA LEU A 20 -3.26 -8.66 -6.30
C LEU A 20 -1.75 -8.54 -6.27
N TRP A 21 -1.05 -9.68 -6.21
CA TRP A 21 0.41 -9.69 -6.17
C TRP A 21 1.03 -9.03 -7.41
N ALA A 22 0.52 -9.37 -8.60
CA ALA A 22 0.98 -8.73 -9.84
C ALA A 22 0.70 -7.22 -9.85
N GLU A 23 -0.35 -6.75 -9.18
CA GLU A 23 -0.67 -5.32 -9.10
C GLU A 23 0.22 -4.59 -8.08
N VAL A 24 0.63 -5.25 -6.99
CA VAL A 24 1.66 -4.73 -6.05
C VAL A 24 2.99 -4.55 -6.79
N GLU A 25 3.43 -5.53 -7.58
CA GLU A 25 4.65 -5.42 -8.39
C GLU A 25 4.57 -4.26 -9.40
N LYS A 26 3.43 -4.09 -10.08
CA LYS A 26 3.22 -2.94 -10.97
C LYS A 26 3.21 -1.62 -10.21
N PHE A 27 2.61 -1.59 -9.01
CA PHE A 27 2.61 -0.40 -8.16
C PHE A 27 4.05 0.03 -7.89
N ARG A 28 4.92 -0.91 -7.48
CA ARG A 28 6.34 -0.66 -7.23
C ARG A 28 7.02 0.01 -8.42
N ILE A 29 6.88 -0.59 -9.60
CA ILE A 29 7.50 -0.11 -10.84
C ILE A 29 7.03 1.30 -11.20
N ARG A 30 5.75 1.62 -10.95
CA ARG A 30 5.17 2.94 -11.22
C ARG A 30 5.51 3.97 -10.14
N TYR A 31 5.69 3.55 -8.90
CA TYR A 31 5.95 4.44 -7.76
C TYR A 31 7.30 5.15 -7.88
N ARG A 32 8.32 4.49 -8.49
CA ARG A 32 9.71 4.99 -8.67
C ARG A 32 10.09 6.03 -7.61
N GLY A 33 10.37 5.52 -6.41
CA GLY A 33 10.95 6.32 -5.35
C GLY A 33 12.27 6.94 -5.83
N ASN A 34 12.49 8.21 -5.55
CA ASN A 34 13.77 8.87 -5.88
C ASN A 34 14.80 8.67 -4.76
N GLU A 35 14.37 8.18 -3.59
CA GLU A 35 15.17 8.08 -2.37
C GLU A 35 15.29 6.63 -1.89
N ALA A 36 16.38 6.30 -1.21
CA ALA A 36 16.60 4.95 -0.67
C ALA A 36 15.58 4.55 0.41
N SER A 37 15.01 5.54 1.12
CA SER A 37 13.92 5.37 2.08
C SER A 37 12.63 4.88 1.42
N ASP A 38 12.31 5.36 0.20
CA ASP A 38 11.14 4.94 -0.57
C ASP A 38 11.24 3.46 -0.99
N GLU A 39 12.42 3.02 -1.46
CA GLU A 39 12.63 1.61 -1.83
C GLU A 39 12.54 0.69 -0.60
N LYS A 40 13.17 1.08 0.51
CA LYS A 40 13.10 0.33 1.77
C LYS A 40 11.67 0.27 2.33
N ALA A 41 10.90 1.35 2.16
CA ALA A 41 9.49 1.40 2.51
C ALA A 41 8.74 0.31 1.77
N PHE A 42 8.93 0.30 0.45
CA PHE A 42 8.23 -0.62 -0.40
C PHE A 42 8.63 -2.08 -0.15
N ASP A 43 9.91 -2.37 0.05
CA ASP A 43 10.36 -3.73 0.38
C ASP A 43 9.70 -4.28 1.66
N THR A 44 9.53 -3.42 2.67
CA THR A 44 8.87 -3.78 3.93
C THR A 44 7.38 -4.07 3.70
N ILE A 45 6.71 -3.18 2.96
CA ILE A 45 5.28 -3.30 2.62
C ILE A 45 5.03 -4.53 1.75
N GLU A 46 5.88 -4.77 0.77
CA GLU A 46 5.82 -5.93 -0.13
C GLU A 46 5.88 -7.24 0.68
N HIS A 47 6.81 -7.32 1.64
CA HIS A 47 6.92 -8.48 2.53
C HIS A 47 5.67 -8.69 3.38
N GLU A 48 5.13 -7.61 3.96
CA GLU A 48 3.95 -7.69 4.83
C GLU A 48 2.67 -8.01 4.05
N ILE A 49 2.48 -7.39 2.88
CA ILE A 49 1.36 -7.70 1.99
C ILE A 49 1.42 -9.15 1.54
N PHE A 50 2.61 -9.64 1.16
CA PHE A 50 2.80 -11.05 0.82
C PHE A 50 2.43 -11.96 2.00
N ARG A 51 2.89 -11.63 3.20
CA ARG A 51 2.55 -12.37 4.42
C ARG A 51 1.05 -12.38 4.68
N ARG A 52 0.36 -11.24 4.54
CA ARG A 52 -1.10 -11.12 4.74
C ARG A 52 -1.87 -11.92 3.69
N LEU A 53 -1.49 -11.84 2.42
CA LEU A 53 -2.14 -12.61 1.33
C LEU A 53 -1.94 -14.13 1.47
N THR A 54 -0.80 -14.56 2.01
CA THR A 54 -0.51 -15.99 2.21
C THR A 54 -1.13 -16.57 3.47
N THR A 55 -1.29 -15.77 4.53
CA THR A 55 -1.87 -16.21 5.82
C THR A 55 -3.38 -16.05 5.87
N GLN A 56 -3.94 -15.04 5.19
CA GLN A 56 -5.38 -14.76 5.14
C GLN A 56 -5.94 -15.16 3.78
N GLY A 57 -6.04 -16.46 3.52
CA GLY A 57 -6.33 -17.02 2.20
C GLY A 57 -7.66 -16.58 1.55
N THR A 58 -8.63 -16.07 2.31
CA THR A 58 -9.89 -15.53 1.75
C THR A 58 -9.85 -14.02 1.49
N PHE A 59 -8.86 -13.31 2.02
CA PHE A 59 -8.82 -11.83 1.98
C PHE A 59 -8.84 -11.30 0.54
N ALA A 60 -8.05 -11.90 -0.35
CA ALA A 60 -8.00 -11.52 -1.76
C ALA A 60 -9.34 -11.77 -2.48
N ILE A 61 -10.00 -12.88 -2.15
CA ILE A 61 -11.31 -13.27 -2.68
C ILE A 61 -12.38 -12.30 -2.17
N ASP A 62 -12.36 -11.97 -0.89
CA ASP A 62 -13.33 -11.07 -0.27
C ASP A 62 -13.23 -9.66 -0.87
N LEU A 63 -12.02 -9.14 -1.07
CA LEU A 63 -11.80 -7.83 -1.69
C LEU A 63 -12.22 -7.78 -3.16
N ILE A 64 -11.75 -8.72 -3.98
CA ILE A 64 -11.98 -8.66 -5.43
C ILE A 64 -13.39 -9.12 -5.78
N LEU A 65 -13.82 -10.28 -5.28
CA LEU A 65 -15.06 -10.92 -5.73
C LEU A 65 -16.29 -10.47 -4.94
N LYS A 66 -16.18 -10.25 -3.61
CA LYS A 66 -17.34 -9.87 -2.79
C LYS A 66 -17.57 -8.36 -2.76
N SER A 67 -16.50 -7.60 -2.57
CA SER A 67 -16.58 -6.14 -2.49
C SER A 67 -16.51 -5.46 -3.87
N GLY A 68 -16.16 -6.20 -4.93
CA GLY A 68 -16.06 -5.70 -6.29
C GLY A 68 -14.93 -4.69 -6.48
N TRP A 69 -13.86 -4.78 -5.68
CA TRP A 69 -12.71 -3.90 -5.80
C TRP A 69 -11.85 -4.31 -6.99
N SER A 70 -11.35 -3.32 -7.74
CA SER A 70 -10.30 -3.62 -8.71
C SER A 70 -9.03 -4.00 -7.95
N ALA A 71 -8.17 -4.84 -8.55
CA ALA A 71 -6.90 -5.21 -7.92
C ALA A 71 -6.03 -3.97 -7.59
N ALA A 72 -6.14 -2.91 -8.41
CA ALA A 72 -5.42 -1.66 -8.21
C ALA A 72 -5.94 -0.85 -7.02
N ASP A 73 -7.28 -0.76 -6.87
CA ASP A 73 -7.90 -0.10 -5.71
C ASP A 73 -7.59 -0.87 -4.43
N ALA A 74 -7.72 -2.21 -4.47
CA ALA A 74 -7.43 -3.10 -3.36
C ALA A 74 -5.97 -2.94 -2.90
N THR A 75 -5.04 -2.92 -3.84
CA THR A 75 -3.61 -2.69 -3.57
C THR A 75 -3.39 -1.32 -2.92
N SER A 76 -4.04 -0.27 -3.44
CA SER A 76 -3.89 1.08 -2.91
C SER A 76 -4.40 1.18 -1.46
N MET A 77 -5.56 0.58 -1.18
CA MET A 77 -6.10 0.51 0.19
C MET A 77 -5.22 -0.29 1.14
N MET A 78 -4.74 -1.47 0.74
CA MET A 78 -3.87 -2.29 1.59
C MET A 78 -2.59 -1.55 1.99
N ILE A 79 -1.98 -0.86 1.02
CA ILE A 79 -0.78 -0.05 1.28
C ILE A 79 -1.14 1.10 2.22
N ALA A 80 -2.22 1.85 1.96
CA ALA A 80 -2.65 2.99 2.77
C ALA A 80 -2.97 2.59 4.23
N GLU A 81 -3.68 1.47 4.43
CA GLU A 81 -4.01 0.93 5.75
C GLU A 81 -2.74 0.54 6.54
N TYR A 82 -1.81 -0.15 5.88
CA TYR A 82 -0.57 -0.56 6.54
C TYR A 82 0.30 0.64 6.94
N VAL A 83 0.57 1.56 5.99
CA VAL A 83 1.47 2.69 6.27
C VAL A 83 0.87 3.67 7.29
N SER A 84 -0.45 3.84 7.29
CA SER A 84 -1.12 4.69 8.28
C SER A 84 -1.02 4.09 9.68
N ALA A 85 -1.29 2.79 9.82
CA ALA A 85 -1.14 2.09 11.09
C ALA A 85 0.29 2.16 11.64
N GLU A 86 1.30 1.96 10.79
CA GLU A 86 2.71 2.05 11.19
C GLU A 86 3.12 3.47 11.61
N ILE A 87 2.64 4.50 10.93
CA ILE A 87 2.88 5.89 11.33
C ILE A 87 2.24 6.20 12.69
N LEU A 88 0.97 5.79 12.88
CA LEU A 88 0.23 6.05 14.12
C LEU A 88 0.75 5.22 15.31
N SER A 89 1.55 4.18 15.07
CA SER A 89 2.25 3.44 16.13
C SER A 89 3.27 4.27 16.92
N GLY A 90 3.66 5.44 16.39
CA GLY A 90 4.69 6.30 16.97
C GLY A 90 6.12 5.89 16.63
N GLN A 91 6.36 4.67 16.11
CA GLN A 91 7.71 4.17 15.80
C GLN A 91 8.39 4.92 14.64
N MET A 92 7.61 5.63 13.83
CA MET A 92 8.10 6.39 12.68
C MET A 92 8.43 7.85 12.99
N HIS A 93 8.37 8.26 14.25
CA HIS A 93 8.65 9.62 14.71
C HIS A 93 10.07 9.73 15.24
N SER A 94 10.82 10.74 14.78
CA SER A 94 12.17 11.06 15.29
C SER A 94 12.12 11.90 16.56
N ALA A 95 11.14 12.80 16.68
CA ALA A 95 10.83 13.60 17.86
C ALA A 95 9.48 14.30 17.69
N HIS A 96 8.66 14.40 18.75
CA HIS A 96 7.48 15.27 18.86
C HIS A 96 6.73 15.54 17.53
N GLY A 97 6.11 14.51 16.93
CA GLY A 97 5.28 14.67 15.71
C GLY A 97 6.07 14.83 14.41
N ILE A 98 7.40 14.82 14.46
CA ILE A 98 8.29 14.87 13.31
C ILE A 98 8.60 13.45 12.85
N LEU A 99 8.20 13.13 11.62
CA LEU A 99 8.52 11.83 11.01
C LEU A 99 10.01 11.73 10.65
N ASN A 100 10.59 10.55 10.92
CA ASN A 100 11.88 10.16 10.37
C ASN A 100 11.76 9.88 8.85
N ASP A 101 12.86 9.61 8.17
CA ASP A 101 12.85 9.43 6.71
C ASP A 101 11.98 8.24 6.26
N MET A 102 11.84 7.22 7.11
CA MET A 102 10.94 6.08 6.89
C MET A 102 9.47 6.53 6.97
N GLY A 103 9.11 7.29 8.00
CA GLY A 103 7.79 7.86 8.17
C GLY A 103 7.39 8.80 7.04
N LYS A 104 8.31 9.63 6.55
CA LYS A 104 8.07 10.49 5.38
C LYS A 104 7.76 9.67 4.12
N ALA A 105 8.51 8.59 3.89
CA ALA A 105 8.24 7.67 2.78
C ALA A 105 6.86 6.99 2.91
N TYR A 106 6.48 6.59 4.13
CA TYR A 106 5.15 6.04 4.42
C TYR A 106 4.02 7.05 4.20
N LEU A 107 4.21 8.31 4.62
CA LEU A 107 3.23 9.37 4.39
C LEU A 107 3.07 9.66 2.90
N LYS A 108 4.17 9.63 2.13
CA LYS A 108 4.14 9.79 0.67
C LYS A 108 3.35 8.65 0.01
N LEU A 109 3.58 7.40 0.42
CA LEU A 109 2.81 6.24 -0.06
C LEU A 109 1.32 6.36 0.28
N PHE A 110 1.00 6.78 1.51
CA PHE A 110 -0.39 7.01 1.92
C PHE A 110 -1.10 8.00 1.00
N LYS A 111 -0.47 9.16 0.74
CA LYS A 111 -1.01 10.19 -0.15
C LYS A 111 -1.17 9.66 -1.58
N VAL A 112 -0.17 8.99 -2.14
CA VAL A 112 -0.24 8.41 -3.49
C VAL A 112 -1.38 7.39 -3.61
N CYS A 113 -1.57 6.53 -2.60
CA CYS A 113 -2.66 5.57 -2.60
C CYS A 113 -4.02 6.25 -2.50
N THR A 114 -4.13 7.28 -1.67
CA THR A 114 -5.37 8.08 -1.51
C THR A 114 -5.73 8.77 -2.83
N GLU A 115 -4.78 9.43 -3.48
CA GLU A 115 -4.97 10.06 -4.80
C GLU A 115 -5.41 9.06 -5.88
N ARG A 116 -4.87 7.83 -5.84
CA ARG A 116 -5.30 6.76 -6.76
C ARG A 116 -6.74 6.33 -6.50
N MET A 117 -7.15 6.22 -5.24
CA MET A 117 -8.54 5.90 -4.87
C MET A 117 -9.51 7.03 -5.23
N ILE A 118 -9.08 8.30 -5.15
CA ILE A 118 -9.84 9.44 -5.66
C ILE A 118 -9.98 9.35 -7.18
N SER A 119 -8.86 9.12 -7.88
CA SER A 119 -8.83 9.05 -9.34
C SER A 119 -9.64 7.90 -9.92
N SER A 120 -9.75 6.78 -9.20
CA SER A 120 -10.58 5.64 -9.61
C SER A 120 -12.06 5.78 -9.23
N GLY A 121 -12.44 6.86 -8.53
CA GLY A 121 -13.81 7.11 -8.08
C GLY A 121 -14.23 6.28 -6.87
N ARG A 122 -13.28 5.63 -6.18
CA ARG A 122 -13.55 4.90 -4.92
C ARG A 122 -13.69 5.81 -3.71
N MET A 123 -13.19 7.04 -3.83
CA MET A 123 -13.25 8.05 -2.80
C MET A 123 -13.61 9.41 -3.41
N PRO A 124 -14.59 10.16 -2.87
CA PRO A 124 -14.81 11.53 -3.26
C PRO A 124 -13.57 12.38 -3.00
N ALA A 125 -13.20 13.26 -3.94
CA ALA A 125 -11.98 14.07 -3.81
C ALA A 125 -11.95 14.94 -2.55
N GLY A 126 -13.10 15.53 -2.17
CA GLY A 126 -13.19 16.32 -0.94
C GLY A 126 -12.88 15.49 0.30
N GLU A 127 -13.51 14.31 0.40
CA GLU A 127 -13.32 13.39 1.53
C GLU A 127 -11.89 12.85 1.60
N GLY A 128 -11.27 12.55 0.45
CA GLY A 128 -9.89 12.08 0.41
C GLY A 128 -8.86 13.14 0.79
N HIS A 129 -9.01 14.38 0.31
CA HIS A 129 -8.11 15.46 0.69
C HIS A 129 -8.30 15.88 2.15
N ASP A 130 -9.55 15.92 2.64
CA ASP A 130 -9.82 16.19 4.05
C ASP A 130 -9.25 15.09 4.95
N GLY A 131 -9.33 13.81 4.52
CA GLY A 131 -8.71 12.68 5.21
C GLY A 131 -7.18 12.77 5.25
N ILE A 132 -6.53 13.18 4.15
CA ILE A 132 -5.08 13.43 4.15
C ILE A 132 -4.72 14.52 5.17
N ARG A 133 -5.45 15.64 5.18
CA ARG A 133 -5.19 16.74 6.11
C ARG A 133 -5.38 16.30 7.56
N ALA A 134 -6.49 15.63 7.87
CA ALA A 134 -6.75 15.11 9.21
C ALA A 134 -5.65 14.14 9.66
N PHE A 135 -5.18 13.28 8.75
CA PHE A 135 -4.09 12.36 9.06
C PHE A 135 -2.76 13.09 9.36
N GLU A 136 -2.44 14.15 8.62
CA GLU A 136 -1.27 14.99 8.92
C GLU A 136 -1.39 15.71 10.26
N GLU A 137 -2.59 16.16 10.63
CA GLU A 137 -2.87 16.75 11.94
C GLU A 137 -2.71 15.72 13.07
N GLU A 138 -3.19 14.48 12.88
CA GLU A 138 -3.00 13.39 13.84
C GLU A 138 -1.51 13.05 14.02
N ILE A 139 -0.73 13.01 12.94
CA ILE A 139 0.72 12.82 13.00
C ILE A 139 1.38 13.92 13.84
N ALA A 140 1.00 15.18 13.62
CA ALA A 140 1.54 16.29 14.38
C ALA A 140 1.16 16.21 15.88
N ALA A 141 -0.02 15.66 16.20
CA ALA A 141 -0.52 15.54 17.58
C ALA A 141 0.06 14.36 18.38
N ILE A 142 0.70 13.39 17.73
CA ILE A 142 1.46 12.31 18.41
C ILE A 142 2.73 12.88 19.10
N GLY A 143 3.05 14.15 18.83
CA GLY A 143 4.22 14.85 19.34
C GLY A 143 4.10 15.48 20.71
#